data_AF-A0A926AAI7-F1
#
_entry.id   AF-A0A926AAI7-F1
#
_cell.length_a   1.000
_cell.length_b   1.000
_cell.length_c   1.000
_cell.angle_alpha   90.00
_cell.angle_beta   90.00
_cell.angle_gamma   90.00
#
_symmetry.space_group_name_H-M   'P 1'
#
loop_
_entity.id
_entity.type
_entity.pdbx_description
1 polymer ?
#
loop_
_entity_poly.entity_id
_entity_poly.type
_entity_poly.pdbx_seq_one_letter_code
_entity_poly.pdbx_strand_id
1 'polypeptide(L)'
;MPESLYARIRQIALEHDRLIEDVLLDSLALLFGELPPAEAFTLAQLAAFSNEQLWALVHRPLVWFEDLRLSELTARSKISTLTHDEQAEIEHLITRMDYHIVLRSQALLLLKQRGVDVEQQLKLGA
;
A
#
# COMPACT_ATOMS: atom_id res chain seq x y z
N MET A 1 -17.28 -5.78 -0.43
CA MET A 1 -17.50 -5.09 -1.71
C MET A 1 -19.01 -5.03 -1.96
N PRO A 2 -19.60 -3.93 -2.46
CA PRO A 2 -21.04 -3.88 -2.75
C PRO A 2 -21.43 -4.91 -3.80
N GLU A 3 -22.52 -5.64 -3.57
CA GLU A 3 -22.98 -6.75 -4.42
C GLU A 3 -23.28 -6.30 -5.86
N SER A 4 -23.78 -5.07 -6.01
CA SER A 4 -24.05 -4.42 -7.30
C SER A 4 -22.78 -4.15 -8.13
N LEU A 5 -21.67 -3.84 -7.47
CA LEU A 5 -20.38 -3.61 -8.13
C LEU A 5 -19.78 -4.93 -8.61
N TYR A 6 -19.83 -5.95 -7.75
CA TYR A 6 -19.35 -7.29 -8.09
C TYR A 6 -20.13 -7.89 -9.27
N ALA A 7 -21.45 -7.76 -9.28
CA ALA A 7 -22.29 -8.21 -10.40
C ALA A 7 -21.90 -7.53 -11.72
N ARG A 8 -21.59 -6.22 -11.68
CA ARG A 8 -21.20 -5.45 -12.87
C ARG A 8 -19.81 -5.81 -13.39
N ILE A 9 -18.83 -6.01 -12.51
CA ILE A 9 -17.49 -6.46 -12.89
C ILE A 9 -17.55 -7.87 -13.50
N ARG A 10 -18.35 -8.76 -12.89
CA ARG A 10 -18.56 -10.11 -13.41
C ARG A 10 -19.20 -10.11 -14.80
N GLN A 11 -20.15 -9.21 -15.04
CA GLN A 11 -20.79 -9.07 -16.34
C GLN A 11 -19.79 -8.61 -17.42
N ILE A 12 -18.96 -7.61 -17.13
CA ILE A 12 -17.92 -7.12 -18.06
C ILE A 12 -16.87 -8.21 -18.33
N ALA A 13 -16.47 -8.95 -17.30
CA ALA A 13 -15.54 -10.08 -17.43
C ALA A 13 -16.07 -11.17 -18.37
N LEU A 14 -17.36 -11.53 -18.21
CA LEU A 14 -18.04 -12.50 -19.08
C LEU A 14 -18.21 -12.01 -20.52
N GLU A 15 -18.54 -10.73 -20.72
CA GLU A 15 -18.74 -10.13 -22.05
C GLU A 15 -17.43 -10.03 -22.85
N HIS A 16 -16.29 -9.95 -22.17
CA HIS A 16 -14.98 -9.76 -22.80
C HIS A 16 -14.04 -10.97 -22.68
N ASP A 17 -14.51 -12.11 -22.16
CA ASP A 17 -13.71 -13.32 -21.91
C ASP A 17 -12.43 -13.03 -21.10
N ARG A 18 -12.56 -12.15 -20.10
CA ARG A 18 -11.47 -11.72 -19.21
C ARG A 18 -11.69 -12.26 -17.80
N LEU A 19 -10.61 -12.39 -17.05
CA LEU A 19 -10.68 -12.67 -15.62
C LEU A 19 -11.27 -11.47 -14.88
N ILE A 20 -12.05 -11.75 -13.84
CA ILE A 20 -12.71 -10.72 -13.02
C ILE A 20 -11.64 -9.82 -12.39
N GLU A 21 -10.52 -10.40 -11.99
CA GLU A 21 -9.37 -9.74 -11.38
C GLU A 21 -8.77 -8.68 -12.31
N ASP A 22 -8.64 -8.97 -13.61
CA ASP A 22 -8.06 -8.06 -14.59
C ASP A 22 -8.98 -6.86 -14.85
N VAL A 23 -10.28 -7.11 -14.95
CA VAL A 23 -11.28 -6.03 -15.11
C VAL A 23 -11.31 -5.14 -13.87
N LEU A 24 -11.13 -5.72 -12.69
CA LEU A 24 -11.10 -4.99 -11.43
C LEU A 24 -9.84 -4.12 -11.32
N LEU A 25 -8.68 -4.65 -11.70
CA LEU A 25 -7.42 -3.90 -11.74
C LEU A 25 -7.47 -2.74 -12.73
N ASP A 26 -7.98 -2.96 -13.94
CA ASP A 26 -8.16 -1.89 -14.93
C ASP A 26 -9.10 -0.80 -14.40
N SER A 27 -10.21 -1.20 -13.78
CA SER A 27 -11.17 -0.27 -13.19
C SER A 27 -10.54 0.57 -12.08
N LEU A 28 -9.72 -0.06 -11.22
CA LEU A 28 -8.98 0.62 -10.17
C LEU A 28 -7.92 1.56 -10.75
N ALA A 29 -7.17 1.14 -11.77
CA ALA A 29 -6.18 1.97 -12.45
C ALA A 29 -6.84 3.19 -13.13
N LEU A 30 -8.05 3.03 -13.68
CA LEU A 30 -8.80 4.12 -14.31
C LEU A 30 -9.36 5.12 -13.30
N LEU A 31 -9.76 4.65 -12.11
CA LEU A 31 -10.32 5.48 -11.04
C LEU A 31 -9.25 6.17 -10.20
N PHE A 32 -8.12 5.51 -9.97
CA PHE A 32 -7.07 5.97 -9.04
C PHE A 32 -5.78 6.40 -9.77
N GLY A 33 -5.69 6.21 -11.08
CA GLY A 33 -4.45 6.32 -11.85
C GLY A 33 -3.52 5.14 -11.60
N GLU A 34 -2.44 5.02 -12.39
CA GLU A 34 -1.29 4.22 -11.96
C GLU A 34 -0.78 4.82 -10.66
N LEU A 35 -0.92 4.11 -9.53
CA LEU A 35 -0.32 4.56 -8.29
C LEU A 35 1.19 4.64 -8.52
N PRO A 36 1.81 5.82 -8.37
CA PRO A 36 3.24 5.93 -8.38
C PRO A 36 3.88 4.90 -7.44
N PRO A 37 5.08 4.39 -7.76
CA PRO A 37 5.85 3.62 -6.79
C PRO A 37 5.89 4.40 -5.47
N ALA A 38 5.78 3.71 -4.34
CA ALA A 38 5.60 4.34 -3.03
C ALA A 38 6.57 5.49 -2.78
N GLU A 39 7.79 5.36 -3.31
CA GLU A 39 8.91 6.29 -3.25
C GLU A 39 8.69 7.65 -3.97
N ALA A 40 7.61 7.82 -4.74
CA ALA A 40 7.40 9.01 -5.58
C ALA A 40 6.61 10.15 -4.90
N PHE A 41 6.05 9.94 -3.70
CA PHE A 41 5.27 10.97 -3.03
C PHE A 41 6.15 11.84 -2.14
N THR A 42 6.10 13.15 -2.34
CA THR A 42 6.69 14.08 -1.37
C THR A 42 5.68 14.37 -0.26
N LEU A 43 6.16 14.56 0.98
CA LEU A 43 5.27 14.85 2.12
C LEU A 43 4.36 16.07 1.87
N ALA A 44 4.82 17.03 1.07
CA ALA A 44 4.06 18.20 0.66
C ALA A 44 2.86 17.86 -0.25
N GLN A 45 2.95 16.80 -1.07
CA GLN A 45 1.86 16.39 -1.95
C GLN A 45 0.68 15.76 -1.19
N LEU A 46 0.92 15.14 -0.02
CA LEU A 46 -0.17 14.56 0.76
C LEU A 46 -1.20 15.60 1.21
N ALA A 47 -0.80 16.86 1.38
CA ALA A 47 -1.73 17.92 1.75
C ALA A 47 -2.84 18.12 0.71
N ALA A 48 -2.54 17.84 -0.57
CA ALA A 48 -3.49 17.95 -1.68
C ALA A 48 -4.38 16.70 -1.86
N PHE A 49 -4.11 15.61 -1.15
CA PHE A 49 -4.85 14.35 -1.33
C PHE A 49 -6.25 14.45 -0.75
N SER A 50 -7.22 13.77 -1.36
CA SER A 50 -8.55 13.57 -0.77
C SER A 50 -8.50 12.63 0.44
N ASN A 51 -9.56 12.58 1.23
CA ASN A 51 -9.62 11.67 2.38
C ASN A 51 -9.54 10.20 1.96
N GLU A 52 -10.14 9.85 0.83
CA GLU A 52 -10.10 8.50 0.25
C GLU A 52 -8.67 8.13 -0.18
N GLN A 53 -7.95 9.06 -0.79
CA GLN A 53 -6.55 8.86 -1.17
C GLN A 53 -5.64 8.70 0.05
N LEU A 54 -5.88 9.49 1.11
CA LEU A 54 -5.17 9.32 2.38
C LEU A 54 -5.46 7.97 3.04
N TRP A 55 -6.72 7.52 3.03
CA TRP A 55 -7.07 6.19 3.54
C TRP A 55 -6.46 5.06 2.71
N ALA A 56 -6.37 5.19 1.39
CA ALA A 56 -5.68 4.22 0.54
C ALA A 56 -4.20 4.09 0.91
N LEU A 57 -3.52 5.18 1.28
CA LEU A 57 -2.15 5.14 1.80
C LEU A 57 -2.08 4.46 3.17
N VAL A 58 -3.03 4.72 4.06
CA VAL A 58 -3.07 4.12 5.40
C VAL A 58 -3.26 2.60 5.35
N HIS A 59 -4.10 2.13 4.43
CA HIS A 59 -4.41 0.70 4.26
C HIS A 59 -3.50 -0.01 3.26
N ARG A 60 -2.54 0.70 2.65
CA ARG A 60 -1.56 0.06 1.78
C ARG A 60 -0.78 -0.98 2.61
N PRO A 61 -0.84 -2.27 2.28
CA PRO A 61 -0.02 -3.26 2.96
C PRO A 61 1.45 -2.91 2.72
N LEU A 62 2.27 -2.95 3.79
CA LEU A 62 3.70 -3.11 3.58
C LEU A 62 3.85 -4.39 2.78
N VAL A 63 4.49 -4.30 1.62
CA VAL A 63 4.51 -5.38 0.64
C VAL A 63 5.05 -6.62 1.33
N TRP A 64 4.23 -7.67 1.46
CA TRP A 64 4.55 -8.89 2.20
C TRP A 64 5.88 -9.54 1.79
N PHE A 65 6.35 -9.30 0.56
CA PHE A 65 7.64 -9.76 0.06
C PHE A 65 8.84 -9.09 0.74
N GLU A 66 8.73 -7.82 1.14
CA GLU A 66 9.80 -7.07 1.79
C GLU A 66 10.01 -7.57 3.23
N ASP A 67 8.93 -7.84 3.95
CA ASP A 67 8.99 -8.43 5.30
C ASP A 67 9.56 -9.85 5.30
N LEU A 68 9.21 -10.67 4.29
CA LEU A 68 9.73 -12.03 4.18
C LEU A 68 11.23 -12.04 3.89
N ARG A 69 11.69 -11.18 2.97
CA ARG A 69 13.09 -11.08 2.58
C ARG A 69 13.94 -10.48 3.70
N LEU A 70 13.44 -9.45 4.38
CA LEU A 70 14.11 -8.88 5.54
C LEU A 70 14.24 -9.92 6.66
N SER A 71 13.19 -10.72 6.91
CA SER A 71 13.23 -11.80 7.91
C SER A 71 14.25 -12.87 7.55
N GLU A 72 14.31 -13.28 6.28
CA GLU A 72 15.30 -14.24 5.77
C GLU A 72 16.74 -13.73 5.99
N LEU A 73 17.03 -12.50 5.55
CA LEU A 73 18.36 -11.90 5.67
C LEU A 73 18.75 -11.67 7.13
N THR A 74 17.80 -11.29 7.98
CA THR A 74 18.00 -11.14 9.44
C THR A 74 18.23 -12.49 10.13
N ALA A 75 17.60 -13.56 9.65
CA ALA A 75 17.87 -14.91 10.15
C ALA A 75 19.25 -15.38 9.72
N ARG A 76 19.65 -15.11 8.47
CA ARG A 76 20.98 -15.47 7.94
C ARG A 76 22.11 -14.70 8.62
N SER A 77 21.92 -13.42 8.95
CA SER A 77 22.94 -12.60 9.63
C SER A 77 23.29 -13.12 11.04
N LYS A 78 22.36 -13.84 11.68
CA LYS A 78 22.59 -14.49 12.98
C LYS A 78 23.45 -15.76 12.87
N ILE A 79 23.51 -16.37 11.69
CA ILE A 79 24.19 -17.66 11.46
C ILE A 79 25.55 -17.43 10.79
N SER A 80 25.63 -16.44 9.89
CA SER A 80 26.82 -16.15 9.09
C SER A 80 26.93 -14.65 8.82
N THR A 81 28.16 -14.18 8.60
CA THR A 81 28.40 -12.82 8.11
C THR A 81 27.75 -12.65 6.74
N LEU A 82 26.91 -11.62 6.60
CA LEU A 82 26.29 -11.27 5.32
C LEU A 82 27.34 -10.75 4.34
N THR A 83 27.07 -10.94 3.05
CA THR A 83 27.83 -10.28 1.99
C THR A 83 27.52 -8.77 1.99
N HIS A 84 28.38 -8.00 1.31
CA HIS A 84 28.15 -6.56 1.16
C HIS A 84 26.82 -6.25 0.46
N ASP A 85 26.47 -7.04 -0.56
CA ASP A 85 25.23 -6.89 -1.31
C ASP A 85 23.99 -7.17 -0.44
N GLU A 86 24.05 -8.22 0.39
CA GLU A 86 22.97 -8.55 1.33
C GLU A 86 22.80 -7.51 2.43
N GLN A 87 23.91 -6.90 2.88
CA GLN A 87 23.86 -5.81 3.85
C GLN A 87 23.21 -4.56 3.24
N ALA A 88 23.58 -4.22 2.00
CA ALA A 88 22.95 -3.13 1.25
C ALA A 88 21.46 -3.40 0.98
N GLU A 89 21.08 -4.67 0.73
CA GLU A 89 19.69 -5.08 0.56
C GLU A 89 18.87 -4.85 1.85
N ILE A 90 19.41 -5.21 3.02
CA ILE A 90 18.77 -4.92 4.31
C ILE A 90 18.57 -3.41 4.51
N GLU A 91 19.60 -2.60 4.28
CA GLU A 91 19.51 -1.15 4.45
C GLU A 91 18.46 -0.53 3.53
N HIS A 92 18.38 -1.02 2.30
CA HIS A 92 17.36 -0.60 1.35
C HIS A 92 15.95 -0.98 1.82
N LEU A 93 15.75 -2.22 2.29
CA LEU A 93 14.46 -2.69 2.81
C LEU A 93 14.02 -1.89 4.04
N ILE A 94 14.93 -1.62 4.98
CA ILE A 94 14.64 -0.80 6.18
C ILE A 94 14.25 0.62 5.76
N THR A 95 15.00 1.24 4.86
CA THR A 95 14.72 2.60 4.38
C THR A 95 13.33 2.71 3.76
N ARG A 96 12.91 1.69 2.99
CA ARG A 96 11.58 1.63 2.40
C ARG A 96 10.48 1.44 3.45
N MET A 97 10.70 0.57 4.44
CA MET A 97 9.77 0.42 5.56
C MET A 97 9.59 1.71 6.34
N ASP A 98 10.68 2.39 6.68
CA ASP A 98 10.66 3.66 7.40
C ASP A 98 9.89 4.73 6.63
N TYR A 99 10.16 4.84 5.33
CA TYR A 99 9.43 5.73 4.45
C TYR A 99 7.92 5.44 4.46
N HIS A 100 7.52 4.17 4.37
CA HIS A 100 6.12 3.76 4.43
C HIS A 100 5.45 4.11 5.77
N ILE A 101 6.14 3.91 6.89
CA ILE A 101 5.66 4.27 8.22
C ILE A 101 5.43 5.78 8.30
N VAL A 102 6.40 6.59 7.89
CA VAL A 102 6.29 8.05 7.89
C VAL A 102 5.12 8.51 7.03
N LEU A 103 4.98 7.95 5.83
CA LEU A 103 3.88 8.30 4.92
C LEU A 103 2.51 7.99 5.53
N ARG A 104 2.37 6.81 6.14
CA ARG A 104 1.14 6.37 6.82
C ARG A 104 0.81 7.26 8.01
N SER A 105 1.81 7.59 8.84
CA SER A 105 1.63 8.49 9.98
C SER A 105 1.20 9.89 9.54
N GLN A 106 1.79 10.42 8.47
CA GLN A 106 1.42 11.73 7.92
C GLN A 106 -0.02 11.72 7.37
N ALA A 107 -0.42 10.64 6.69
CA ALA A 107 -1.77 10.50 6.18
C ALA A 107 -2.82 10.46 7.30
N LEU A 108 -2.56 9.70 8.37
CA LEU A 108 -3.41 9.67 9.57
C LEU A 108 -3.51 11.04 10.25
N LEU A 109 -2.39 11.77 10.36
CA LEU A 109 -2.37 13.11 10.93
C LEU A 109 -3.25 14.07 10.11
N LEU A 110 -3.14 14.05 8.79
CA LEU A 110 -3.95 14.88 7.90
C LEU A 110 -5.44 14.54 7.99
N LEU A 111 -5.79 13.25 8.04
CA LEU A 111 -7.18 12.82 8.24
C LEU A 111 -7.74 13.35 9.57
N LYS A 112 -6.96 13.25 10.65
CA LYS A 112 -7.34 13.77 11.97
C LYS A 112 -7.51 15.28 11.97
N GLN A 113 -6.61 16.02 11.31
CA GLN A 113 -6.71 17.47 11.15
C GLN A 113 -7.95 17.91 10.37
N ARG A 114 -8.47 17.05 9.49
CA ARG A 114 -9.71 17.26 8.73
C ARG A 114 -10.98 16.83 9.48
N GLY A 115 -10.86 16.42 10.74
CA GLY A 115 -11.99 16.01 11.58
C GLY A 115 -12.50 14.60 11.33
N VAL A 116 -11.73 13.75 10.64
CA VAL A 116 -12.05 12.32 10.50
C VAL A 116 -11.71 11.59 11.80
N ASP A 117 -12.65 10.78 12.31
CA ASP A 117 -12.42 9.89 13.45
C ASP A 117 -11.59 8.68 13.00
N VAL A 118 -10.27 8.87 13.00
CA VAL A 118 -9.29 7.85 12.62
C VAL A 118 -9.29 6.67 13.58
N GLU A 119 -9.54 6.90 14.87
CA GLU A 119 -9.57 5.84 15.89
C GLU A 119 -10.74 4.87 15.69
N GLN A 120 -11.92 5.37 15.31
CA GLN A 120 -13.07 4.55 14.99
C GLN A 120 -12.86 3.76 13.68
N GLN A 121 -12.34 4.40 12.64
CA GLN A 121 -12.14 3.78 11.33
C GLN A 121 -11.04 2.71 11.35
N LEU A 122 -9.95 2.92 12.11
CA LEU A 122 -8.89 1.92 12.27
C LEU A 122 -9.38 0.67 13.02
N LYS A 123 -10.32 0.80 13.96
CA LYS A 123 -10.94 -0.34 14.66
C LYS A 123 -11.89 -1.15 13.78
N LEU A 124 -12.45 -0.56 12.73
CA LEU A 124 -13.34 -1.23 11.78
C LEU A 124 -12.59 -1.95 10.66
N GLY A 125 -11.29 -1.66 10.49
CA GLY A 125 -10.42 -2.26 9.47
C GLY A 125 -9.47 -3.35 9.97
N ALA A 126 -9.56 -3.75 11.24
CA ALA A 126 -8.80 -4.85 11.86
C ALA A 126 -9.72 -6.06 12.08
#